data_AF-R6WGC2-F1
#
_entry.id   AF-R6WGC2-F1
#
_cell.length_a   1.000
_cell.length_b   1.000
_cell.length_c   1.000
_cell.angle_alpha   90.00
_cell.angle_beta   90.00
_cell.angle_gamma   90.00
#
_symmetry.space_group_name_H-M   'P 1'
#
loop_
_entity.id
_entity.type
_entity.pdbx_description
1 polymer ?
#
loop_
_entity_poly.entity_id
_entity_poly.type
_entity_poly.pdbx_seq_one_letter_code
_entity_poly.pdbx_strand_id
1 'polypeptide(L)'
;MTRVQKERFFNEEDYVRMKDFYILDAKKMELAPKDMYVLHPLPRVNEISVEVDDDPRAAYFKQAQYGVYIRMALILTLLEIEV
;
A
#
# COMPACT_ATOMS: atom_id res chain seq x y z
N MET A 1 1.41 -5.49 0.84
CA MET A 1 2.78 -4.99 0.54
C MET A 1 3.17 -3.93 1.57
N THR A 2 4.45 -3.75 1.88
CA THR A 2 4.91 -2.69 2.81
C THR A 2 6.11 -1.93 2.24
N ARG A 3 6.22 -0.65 2.60
CA ARG A 3 7.34 0.22 2.20
C ARG A 3 8.62 -0.22 2.88
N VAL A 4 9.69 -0.41 2.11
CA VAL A 4 11.04 -0.51 2.65
C VAL A 4 11.49 0.88 3.09
N GLN A 5 11.56 1.10 4.40
CA GLN A 5 11.78 2.43 4.98
C GLN A 5 13.29 2.71 5.10
N LYS A 6 13.83 3.54 4.18
CA LYS A 6 15.25 3.95 4.17
C LYS A 6 15.69 4.48 5.54
N GLU A 7 14.82 5.23 6.21
CA GLU A 7 15.02 5.84 7.52
C GLU A 7 15.24 4.83 8.67
N ARG A 8 15.01 3.52 8.46
CA ARG A 8 15.21 2.47 9.46
C ARG A 8 16.52 1.69 9.32
N PHE A 9 17.34 1.98 8.31
CA PHE A 9 18.59 1.29 8.07
C PHE A 9 19.78 2.04 8.66
N PHE A 10 20.73 1.30 9.25
CA PHE A 10 21.97 1.85 9.80
C PHE A 10 23.02 2.15 8.71
N ASN A 11 22.98 1.43 7.58
CA ASN A 11 23.84 1.65 6.43
C ASN A 11 23.00 1.67 5.13
N GLU A 12 23.52 2.34 4.10
CA GLU A 12 22.80 2.48 2.83
C GLU A 12 22.82 1.21 1.97
N GLU A 13 23.86 0.39 2.11
CA GLU A 13 24.02 -0.84 1.33
C GLU A 13 22.91 -1.86 1.62
N ASP A 14 22.53 -2.04 2.89
CA ASP A 14 21.45 -2.93 3.30
C ASP A 14 20.10 -2.45 2.77
N TYR A 15 19.87 -1.13 2.76
CA TYR A 15 18.67 -0.54 2.15
C TYR A 15 18.62 -0.83 0.65
N VAL A 16 19.71 -0.58 -0.08
CA VAL A 16 19.77 -0.81 -1.53
C VAL A 16 19.55 -2.30 -1.85
N ARG A 17 20.10 -3.21 -1.04
CA ARG A 17 19.89 -4.65 -1.20
C ARG A 17 18.44 -5.07 -0.98
N MET A 18 17.73 -4.42 -0.05
CA MET A 18 16.35 -4.80 0.31
C MET A 18 15.26 -4.13 -0.52
N LYS A 19 15.46 -2.87 -0.95
CA LYS A 19 14.39 -2.07 -1.59
C LYS A 19 13.81 -2.67 -2.86
N ASP A 20 14.60 -3.48 -3.58
CA ASP A 20 14.23 -4.10 -4.86
C ASP A 20 14.06 -5.63 -4.74
N PHE A 21 14.05 -6.18 -3.53
CA PHE A 21 14.02 -7.64 -3.34
C PHE A 21 12.64 -8.25 -3.59
N TYR A 22 11.58 -7.59 -3.11
CA TYR A 22 10.20 -8.04 -3.26
C TYR A 22 9.37 -7.00 -4.01
N ILE A 23 9.35 -7.13 -5.33
CA ILE A 23 8.59 -6.26 -6.24
C ILE A 23 7.38 -7.03 -6.75
N LEU A 24 6.18 -6.47 -6.53
CA LEU A 24 4.95 -6.94 -7.16
C LEU A 24 4.84 -6.33 -8.57
N ASP A 25 4.71 -7.19 -9.58
CA ASP A 25 4.59 -6.84 -10.99
C ASP A 25 3.40 -7.56 -11.63
N ALA A 26 3.05 -7.19 -12.86
CA ALA A 26 1.92 -7.77 -13.58
C ALA A 26 2.06 -9.29 -13.75
N LYS A 27 3.27 -9.77 -14.01
CA LYS A 27 3.57 -11.20 -14.17
C LYS A 27 3.27 -11.99 -12.88
N LYS A 28 3.63 -11.47 -11.71
CA LYS A 28 3.29 -12.09 -10.42
C LYS A 28 1.79 -12.02 -10.15
N MET A 29 1.11 -10.97 -10.60
CA MET A 29 -0.34 -10.84 -10.48
C MET A 29 -1.11 -11.86 -11.32
N GLU A 30 -0.52 -12.46 -12.36
CA GLU A 30 -1.12 -13.59 -13.10
C GLU A 30 -1.28 -14.85 -12.23
N LEU A 31 -0.44 -15.01 -11.21
CA LEU A 31 -0.49 -16.15 -10.29
C LEU A 31 -1.53 -15.97 -9.17
N ALA A 32 -2.03 -14.74 -8.99
CA ALA A 32 -2.94 -14.41 -7.92
C ALA A 32 -4.41 -14.69 -8.30
N PRO A 33 -5.27 -15.04 -7.32
CA PRO A 33 -6.71 -15.14 -7.53
C PRO A 33 -7.31 -13.85 -8.12
N LYS A 34 -8.38 -13.99 -8.91
CA LYS A 34 -9.04 -12.86 -9.57
C LYS A 34 -9.75 -11.92 -8.61
N ASP A 35 -10.07 -12.40 -7.41
CA ASP A 35 -10.79 -11.69 -6.34
C ASP A 35 -9.87 -11.25 -5.18
N MET A 36 -8.56 -11.40 -5.33
CA MET A 36 -7.58 -10.99 -4.31
C MET A 36 -7.25 -9.50 -4.46
N TYR A 37 -7.59 -8.68 -3.47
CA TYR A 37 -7.19 -7.27 -3.46
C TYR A 37 -5.76 -7.05 -2.98
N VAL A 38 -5.06 -6.10 -3.63
CA VAL A 38 -3.73 -5.63 -3.22
C VAL A 38 -3.87 -4.36 -2.39
N LEU A 39 -3.32 -4.38 -1.17
CA LEU A 39 -3.28 -3.25 -0.25
C LEU A 39 -1.84 -2.78 0.00
N HIS A 40 -1.71 -1.47 0.22
CA HIS A 40 -0.45 -0.78 0.51
C HIS A 40 -0.72 0.51 1.28
N PRO A 41 -0.03 0.77 2.41
CA PRO A 41 -0.31 1.95 3.24
C PRO A 41 0.14 3.27 2.62
N LEU A 42 0.97 3.23 1.58
CA LEU A 42 1.59 4.38 0.91
C LEU A 42 2.50 5.22 1.86
N PRO A 43 3.38 6.09 1.32
CA PRO A 43 3.81 6.16 -0.08
C PRO A 43 4.51 4.86 -0.49
N ARG A 44 4.45 4.48 -1.77
CA ARG A 44 5.24 3.36 -2.31
C ARG A 44 6.54 3.86 -2.92
N VAL A 45 7.58 3.02 -2.95
CA VAL A 45 8.83 3.28 -3.65
C VAL A 45 8.93 2.38 -4.89
N ASN A 46 9.39 1.14 -4.72
CA ASN A 46 9.60 0.17 -5.80
C ASN A 46 8.88 -1.16 -5.55
N GLU A 47 8.32 -1.35 -4.35
CA GLU A 47 7.67 -2.58 -3.92
C GLU A 47 6.45 -2.96 -4.77
N ILE A 48 5.83 -2.02 -5.48
CA ILE A 48 4.74 -2.27 -6.43
C ILE A 48 5.05 -1.52 -7.73
N SER A 49 5.16 -2.27 -8.85
CA SER A 49 5.35 -1.69 -10.18
C SER A 49 4.14 -0.85 -10.59
N VAL A 50 4.37 0.22 -11.35
CA VAL A 50 3.31 1.15 -11.80
C VAL A 50 2.27 0.45 -12.67
N GLU A 51 2.66 -0.56 -13.44
CA GLU A 51 1.73 -1.36 -14.27
C GLU A 51 0.64 -2.07 -13.45
N VAL A 52 0.86 -2.30 -12.15
CA VAL A 52 -0.14 -2.91 -11.27
C VAL A 52 -1.26 -1.92 -10.94
N ASP A 53 -1.10 -0.62 -11.19
CA ASP A 53 -2.16 0.38 -10.99
C ASP A 53 -3.39 0.12 -11.86
N ASP A 54 -3.18 -0.43 -13.05
CA ASP A 54 -4.23 -0.74 -14.01
C ASP A 54 -4.93 -2.09 -13.71
N ASP A 55 -4.38 -2.89 -12.78
CA ASP A 55 -5.02 -4.14 -12.37
C ASP A 55 -6.27 -3.82 -11.52
N PRO A 56 -7.47 -4.37 -11.84
CA PRO A 56 -8.69 -4.10 -11.08
C PRO A 56 -8.62 -4.51 -9.60
N ARG A 57 -7.64 -5.34 -9.24
CA ARG A 57 -7.36 -5.77 -7.87
C ARG A 57 -6.53 -4.75 -7.06
N ALA A 58 -5.97 -3.72 -7.68
CA ALA A 58 -5.24 -2.67 -7.00
C ALA A 58 -6.18 -1.79 -6.16
N ALA A 59 -6.18 -2.02 -4.85
CA ALA A 59 -7.11 -1.35 -3.93
C ALA A 59 -6.44 -0.27 -3.06
N TYR A 60 -5.12 -0.07 -3.14
CA TYR A 60 -4.39 0.85 -2.27
C TYR A 60 -4.76 2.34 -2.46
N PHE A 61 -5.22 2.76 -3.64
CA PHE A 61 -5.76 4.12 -3.82
C PHE A 61 -7.11 4.29 -3.12
N LYS A 62 -8.03 3.32 -3.29
CA LYS A 62 -9.31 3.29 -2.57
C LYS A 62 -9.09 3.21 -1.05
N GLN A 63 -8.11 2.41 -0.62
CA GLN A 63 -7.70 2.32 0.79
C GLN A 63 -7.29 3.69 1.35
N ALA A 64 -6.46 4.46 0.62
CA ALA A 64 -6.05 5.79 1.05
C ALA A 64 -7.25 6.76 1.14
N GLN A 65 -8.17 6.70 0.18
CA GLN A 65 -9.42 7.46 0.21
C GLN A 65 -10.29 7.08 1.42
N TYR A 66 -10.43 5.78 1.73
CA TYR A 66 -11.16 5.30 2.89
C TYR A 66 -10.53 5.76 4.21
N GLY A 67 -9.24 6.09 4.21
CA GLY A 67 -8.57 6.78 5.30
C GLY A 67 -9.21 8.12 5.68
N VAL A 68 -9.85 8.84 4.75
CA VAL A 68 -10.61 10.06 5.04
C VAL A 68 -11.89 9.71 5.79
N TYR A 69 -12.68 8.78 5.25
CA TYR A 69 -13.97 8.42 5.81
C TYR A 69 -13.85 7.81 7.21
N ILE A 70 -12.86 6.92 7.42
CA ILE A 70 -12.68 6.30 8.73
C ILE A 70 -12.22 7.31 9.79
N ARG A 71 -11.41 8.31 9.41
CA ARG A 71 -11.00 9.38 10.33
C ARG A 71 -12.18 10.27 10.68
N MET A 72 -13.00 10.64 9.70
CA MET A 72 -14.24 11.39 9.94
C MET A 72 -15.16 10.63 10.90
N ALA A 73 -15.43 9.35 10.61
CA ALA A 73 -16.25 8.49 11.46
C ALA A 73 -15.68 8.39 12.88
N LEU A 74 -14.37 8.14 13.01
CA LEU A 74 -13.71 8.07 14.30
C LEU A 74 -13.82 9.37 15.09
N ILE A 75 -13.62 10.53 14.45
CA ILE A 75 -13.76 11.84 15.10
C ILE A 75 -15.20 12.07 15.57
N LEU A 76 -16.19 11.78 14.73
CA LEU A 76 -17.61 11.92 15.09
C LEU A 76 -17.97 11.01 16.27
N THR A 77 -17.50 9.75 16.25
CA THR A 77 -17.69 8.82 17.37
C THR A 77 -17.07 9.32 18.66
N LEU A 78 -15.83 9.84 18.61
CA LEU A 78 -15.14 10.35 19.81
C LEU A 78 -15.75 11.63 20.38
N LEU A 79 -16.43 12.42 19.54
CA LEU A 79 -17.13 13.63 19.94
C LEU A 79 -18.63 13.40 20.23
N GLU A 80 -19.11 12.16 20.12
CA GLU A 80 -20.52 11.80 20.29
C GLU A 80 -21.48 12.60 19.38
N ILE A 81 -21.07 12.85 18.13
CA ILE A 81 -21.86 13.60 17.14
C ILE A 81 -22.61 12.63 16.21
N GLU A 82 -23.94 12.77 16.15
CA GLU A 82 -24.80 12.07 15.18
C GLU A 82 -24.97 12.91 13.90
N VAL A 83 -25.00 12.25 12.74
CA VAL A 83 -25.10 12.86 11.39
C VAL A 83 -26.26 12.24 10.62
#